data_AF-A0A2U9CY92-F1
#
_entry.id   AF-A0A2U9CY92-F1
#
_cell.length_a   1.000
_cell.length_b   1.000
_cell.length_c   1.000
_cell.angle_alpha   90.00
_cell.angle_beta   90.00
_cell.angle_gamma   90.00
#
_symmetry.space_group_name_H-M   'P 1'
#
loop_
_entity.id
_entity.type
_entity.pdbx_description
1 polymer ?
#
loop_
_entity_poly.entity_id
_entity_poly.type
_entity_poly.pdbx_seq_one_letter_code
_entity_poly.pdbx_strand_id
1 'polypeptide(L)'
;MTTALLCFLLAGPVLLVAASPVHDPNNGTTPLVIWHGMGDSCCNPLSMGAIKKMIEEEISGIYVLSLMIGKNVIEDTENGFFKDVNEQVSMVCSQLAQDPKLKGGYNAMGFSQGGQFLRAVAQRCPSPQMKTLISVGGQHQGVYGLPRCPGESSHICDMIRKALNSGAYTDMVQKHLVQAQYWHDPLNDDLYKKHSLFLADINQERVVNETYKKNLQQLEKFVMVKFLQDSVVDPVDSEVSVLETLILSIGYLIISLMTHLISHLYL
;
A
#
# COMPACT_ATOMS: atom_id res chain seq x y z
N MET A 1 29.51 -15.91 65.70
CA MET A 1 28.16 -15.54 65.20
C MET A 1 28.35 -14.56 64.05
N THR A 2 27.48 -14.64 63.03
CA THR A 2 27.46 -13.96 61.69
C THR A 2 28.19 -14.73 60.57
N THR A 3 27.54 -15.73 59.94
CA THR A 3 26.69 -15.68 58.71
C THR A 3 27.46 -15.39 57.42
N ALA A 4 27.89 -16.46 56.75
CA ALA A 4 28.25 -16.48 55.34
C ALA A 4 27.00 -16.78 54.49
N LEU A 5 26.74 -15.92 53.51
CA LEU A 5 25.66 -16.09 52.53
C LEU A 5 26.13 -17.11 51.47
N LEU A 6 25.51 -18.29 51.42
CA LEU A 6 25.68 -19.24 50.31
C LEU A 6 24.53 -19.06 49.30
N CYS A 7 24.88 -18.70 48.07
CA CYS A 7 24.00 -18.72 46.91
C CYS A 7 23.59 -20.17 46.60
N PHE A 8 22.28 -20.47 46.62
CA PHE A 8 21.74 -21.68 46.02
C PHE A 8 21.47 -21.43 44.52
N LEU A 9 22.25 -22.10 43.68
CA LEU A 9 21.96 -22.29 42.25
C LEU A 9 20.83 -23.31 42.11
N LEU A 10 19.64 -22.88 41.74
CA LEU A 10 18.58 -23.77 41.23
C LEU A 10 18.54 -23.66 39.71
N ALA A 11 19.25 -24.55 39.04
CA ALA A 11 19.08 -24.81 37.61
C ALA A 11 17.79 -25.61 37.42
N GLY A 12 16.68 -24.94 37.11
CA GLY A 12 15.46 -25.59 36.63
C GLY A 12 15.59 -25.93 35.15
N PRO A 13 15.17 -27.12 34.68
CA PRO A 13 15.18 -27.44 33.26
C PRO A 13 14.14 -26.58 32.55
N VAL A 14 14.60 -25.65 31.71
CA VAL A 14 13.76 -24.94 30.74
C VAL A 14 13.31 -25.99 29.72
N LEU A 15 12.06 -26.44 29.82
CA LEU A 15 11.41 -27.20 28.76
C LEU A 15 11.26 -26.26 27.56
N LEU A 16 12.22 -26.31 26.63
CA LEU A 16 12.00 -25.79 25.27
C LEU A 16 10.93 -26.66 24.63
N VAL A 17 9.68 -26.19 24.64
CA VAL A 17 8.68 -26.66 23.70
C VAL A 17 9.12 -26.16 22.34
N ALA A 18 9.87 -26.99 21.61
CA ALA A 18 10.09 -26.81 20.19
C ALA A 18 8.71 -26.94 19.53
N ALA A 19 8.06 -25.81 19.26
CA ALA A 19 6.92 -25.78 18.37
C ALA A 19 7.42 -26.30 17.01
N SER A 20 7.07 -27.55 16.68
CA SER A 20 7.29 -28.05 15.34
C SER A 20 6.54 -27.12 14.37
N PRO A 21 7.14 -26.78 13.22
CA PRO A 21 6.42 -26.03 12.21
C PRO A 21 5.20 -26.85 11.81
N VAL A 22 4.01 -26.26 11.95
CA VAL A 22 2.77 -26.83 11.42
C VAL A 22 2.95 -26.86 9.91
N HIS A 23 3.17 -28.06 9.37
CA HIS A 23 3.37 -28.26 7.94
C HIS A 23 2.01 -28.09 7.25
N ASP A 24 1.84 -26.98 6.53
CA ASP A 24 0.71 -26.80 5.62
C ASP A 24 0.80 -27.87 4.52
N PRO A 25 -0.23 -28.71 4.30
CA PRO A 25 -0.22 -29.77 3.30
C PRO A 25 -0.04 -29.23 1.86
N ASN A 26 -0.28 -27.94 1.63
CA ASN A 26 0.02 -27.27 0.37
C ASN A 26 1.36 -26.56 0.49
N ASN A 27 2.42 -27.17 -0.03
CA ASN A 27 3.79 -26.65 -0.07
C ASN A 27 3.96 -25.41 -0.99
N GLY A 28 2.96 -24.52 -1.02
CA GLY A 28 2.87 -23.34 -1.88
C GLY A 28 3.01 -22.05 -1.08
N THR A 29 3.71 -21.08 -1.64
CA THR A 29 3.87 -19.74 -1.06
C THR A 29 2.61 -18.92 -1.26
N THR A 30 2.31 -18.00 -0.32
CA THR A 30 1.16 -17.10 -0.48
C THR A 30 1.43 -16.14 -1.65
N PRO A 31 0.51 -16.02 -2.63
CA PRO A 31 0.67 -15.10 -3.76
C PRO A 31 0.88 -13.65 -3.34
N LEU A 32 1.51 -12.87 -4.21
CA LEU A 32 1.67 -11.43 -4.06
C LEU A 32 0.95 -10.68 -5.18
N VAL A 33 0.13 -9.71 -4.82
CA VAL A 33 -0.47 -8.74 -5.74
C VAL A 33 0.28 -7.41 -5.61
N ILE A 34 0.73 -6.85 -6.74
CA ILE A 34 1.42 -5.55 -6.79
C ILE A 34 0.53 -4.52 -7.47
N TRP A 35 0.45 -3.32 -6.90
CA TRP A 35 -0.14 -2.15 -7.54
C TRP A 35 0.89 -1.02 -7.62
N HIS A 36 1.20 -0.60 -8.85
CA HIS A 36 2.17 0.45 -9.15
C HIS A 36 1.68 1.86 -8.76
N GLY A 37 2.61 2.80 -8.76
CA GLY A 37 2.37 4.21 -8.49
C GLY A 37 1.96 5.04 -9.72
N MET A 38 1.78 6.34 -9.50
CA MET A 38 1.46 7.32 -10.55
C MET A 38 2.53 7.32 -11.65
N GLY A 39 2.10 7.26 -12.92
CA GLY A 39 2.99 7.38 -14.08
C GLY A 39 3.91 6.18 -14.35
N ASP A 40 3.70 5.07 -13.65
CA ASP A 40 4.34 3.78 -13.94
C ASP A 40 3.31 2.80 -14.52
N SER A 41 3.72 1.54 -14.75
CA SER A 41 2.86 0.46 -15.22
C SER A 41 3.18 -0.86 -14.53
N CYS A 42 2.31 -1.86 -14.72
CA CYS A 42 2.47 -3.22 -14.19
C CYS A 42 3.83 -3.85 -14.48
N CYS A 43 4.46 -3.46 -15.58
CA CYS A 43 5.37 -4.34 -16.31
C CYS A 43 6.65 -3.65 -16.79
N ASN A 44 6.90 -2.41 -16.34
CA ASN A 44 8.13 -1.70 -16.66
C ASN A 44 9.37 -2.45 -16.13
N PRO A 45 10.31 -2.89 -16.99
CA PRO A 45 11.47 -3.67 -16.56
C PRO A 45 12.38 -2.97 -15.55
N LEU A 46 12.37 -1.63 -15.50
CA LEU A 46 13.19 -0.84 -14.57
C LEU A 46 12.49 -0.52 -13.25
N SER A 47 11.20 -0.84 -13.12
CA SER A 47 10.39 -0.57 -11.93
C SER A 47 9.67 -1.84 -11.49
N MET A 48 8.35 -1.96 -11.69
CA MET A 48 7.56 -3.10 -11.22
C MET A 48 8.02 -4.45 -11.78
N GLY A 49 8.57 -4.47 -13.00
CA GLY A 49 9.19 -5.67 -13.57
C GLY A 49 10.44 -6.11 -12.80
N ALA A 50 11.29 -5.16 -12.37
CA ALA A 50 12.45 -5.44 -11.52
C ALA A 50 12.02 -5.93 -10.13
N ILE A 51 11.02 -5.28 -9.53
CA ILE A 51 10.46 -5.69 -8.23
C ILE A 51 9.91 -7.12 -8.30
N LYS A 52 9.07 -7.40 -9.30
CA LYS A 52 8.51 -8.74 -9.51
C LYS A 52 9.61 -9.78 -9.64
N LYS A 53 10.62 -9.52 -10.49
CA LYS A 53 11.74 -10.43 -10.71
C LYS A 53 12.51 -10.70 -9.41
N MET A 54 12.85 -9.67 -8.66
CA MET A 54 13.57 -9.79 -7.38
C MET A 54 12.80 -10.68 -6.40
N ILE A 55 11.47 -10.53 -6.32
CA ILE A 55 10.62 -11.31 -5.41
C ILE A 55 10.56 -12.79 -5.85
N GLU A 56 10.44 -13.03 -7.15
CA GLU A 56 10.43 -14.40 -7.71
C GLU A 56 11.78 -15.11 -7.54
N GLU A 57 12.89 -14.36 -7.52
CA GLU A 57 14.24 -14.88 -7.25
C GLU A 57 14.45 -15.23 -5.77
N GLU A 58 13.96 -14.40 -4.85
CA GLU A 58 14.12 -14.61 -3.41
C GLU A 58 13.15 -15.67 -2.87
N ILE A 59 11.93 -15.75 -3.41
CA ILE A 59 10.87 -16.63 -2.91
C ILE A 59 10.50 -17.66 -3.99
N SER A 60 11.20 -18.79 -3.96
CA SER A 60 10.97 -19.88 -4.93
C SER A 60 9.51 -20.33 -4.98
N GLY A 61 8.93 -20.35 -6.18
CA GLY A 61 7.58 -20.82 -6.44
C GLY A 61 6.45 -19.81 -6.15
N ILE A 62 6.78 -18.57 -5.78
CA ILE A 62 5.77 -17.52 -5.58
C ILE A 62 5.05 -17.14 -6.88
N TYR A 63 3.73 -16.93 -6.75
CA TYR A 63 2.94 -16.31 -7.80
C TYR A 63 2.85 -14.80 -7.56
N VAL A 64 3.37 -14.00 -8.50
CA VAL A 64 3.28 -12.53 -8.45
C VAL A 64 2.38 -11.99 -9.57
N LEU A 65 1.26 -11.40 -9.18
CA LEU A 65 0.36 -10.65 -10.05
C LEU A 65 0.65 -9.16 -9.93
N SER A 66 1.27 -8.57 -10.95
CA SER A 66 1.37 -7.11 -11.06
C SER A 66 0.16 -6.59 -11.82
N LEU A 67 -0.67 -5.79 -11.16
CA LEU A 67 -1.96 -5.32 -11.68
C LEU A 67 -1.75 -4.38 -12.89
N MET A 68 -2.54 -4.60 -13.94
CA MET A 68 -2.63 -3.71 -15.11
C MET A 68 -4.06 -3.18 -15.20
N ILE A 69 -4.20 -1.86 -15.21
CA ILE A 69 -5.45 -1.13 -15.30
C ILE A 69 -5.63 -0.62 -16.73
N GLY A 70 -6.20 -1.46 -17.60
CA GLY A 70 -6.39 -1.13 -19.01
C GLY A 70 -6.07 -2.31 -19.91
N LYS A 71 -6.05 -2.07 -21.22
CA LYS A 71 -5.78 -3.14 -22.21
C LYS A 71 -4.29 -3.32 -22.51
N ASN A 72 -3.46 -2.34 -22.18
CA ASN A 72 -2.04 -2.32 -22.49
C ASN A 72 -1.29 -1.36 -21.54
N VAL A 73 0.04 -1.39 -21.60
CA VAL A 73 0.95 -0.59 -20.75
C VAL A 73 0.74 0.93 -20.88
N ILE A 74 0.32 1.42 -22.05
CA ILE A 74 0.08 2.85 -22.26
C ILE A 74 -1.19 3.26 -21.52
N GLU A 75 -2.29 2.53 -21.74
CA GLU A 75 -3.54 2.76 -20.99
C GLU A 75 -3.33 2.62 -19.48
N ASP A 76 -2.53 1.65 -19.04
CA ASP A 76 -2.18 1.44 -17.63
C ASP A 76 -1.50 2.67 -17.01
N THR A 77 -0.51 3.21 -17.72
CA THR A 77 0.23 4.42 -17.32
C THR A 77 -0.69 5.65 -17.27
N GLU A 78 -1.50 5.85 -18.31
CA GLU A 78 -2.43 6.98 -18.41
C GLU A 78 -3.57 6.90 -17.37
N ASN A 79 -4.08 5.70 -17.11
CA ASN A 79 -5.11 5.46 -16.11
C ASN A 79 -4.59 5.74 -14.68
N GLY A 80 -3.28 5.68 -14.45
CA GLY A 80 -2.65 6.17 -13.22
C GLY A 80 -2.86 7.67 -12.95
N PHE A 81 -3.25 8.45 -13.97
CA PHE A 81 -3.59 9.88 -13.86
C PHE A 81 -5.07 10.17 -14.05
N PHE A 82 -5.72 9.53 -15.02
CA PHE A 82 -6.99 10.05 -15.57
C PHE A 82 -8.22 9.17 -15.35
N LYS A 83 -8.05 7.98 -14.76
CA LYS A 83 -9.18 7.07 -14.53
C LYS A 83 -9.70 7.15 -13.12
N ASP A 84 -11.02 7.24 -12.97
CA ASP A 84 -11.67 7.27 -11.64
C ASP A 84 -11.21 6.12 -10.74
N VAL A 85 -10.73 6.43 -9.53
CA VAL A 85 -10.12 5.42 -8.64
C VAL A 85 -11.15 4.41 -8.14
N ASN A 86 -12.41 4.80 -7.97
CA ASN A 86 -13.46 3.85 -7.59
C ASN A 86 -13.70 2.82 -8.69
N GLU A 87 -13.66 3.24 -9.96
CA GLU A 87 -13.68 2.31 -11.09
C GLU A 87 -12.43 1.41 -11.10
N GLN A 88 -11.24 1.97 -10.84
CA GLN A 88 -10.00 1.17 -10.74
C GLN A 88 -10.11 0.08 -9.69
N VAL A 89 -10.55 0.42 -8.48
CA VAL A 89 -10.77 -0.54 -7.39
C VAL A 89 -11.79 -1.61 -7.80
N SER A 90 -12.90 -1.24 -8.46
CA SER A 90 -13.89 -2.20 -8.94
C SER A 90 -13.33 -3.18 -9.98
N MET A 91 -12.47 -2.70 -10.89
CA MET A 91 -11.81 -3.56 -11.88
C MET A 91 -10.84 -4.51 -11.21
N VAL A 92 -10.04 -4.03 -10.25
CA VAL A 92 -9.11 -4.86 -9.48
C VAL A 92 -9.85 -5.90 -8.66
N CYS A 93 -10.90 -5.54 -7.92
CA CYS A 93 -11.74 -6.51 -7.21
C CYS A 93 -12.24 -7.62 -8.14
N SER A 94 -12.69 -7.28 -9.36
CA SER A 94 -13.14 -8.25 -10.36
C SER A 94 -12.00 -9.14 -10.86
N GLN A 95 -10.82 -8.58 -11.13
CA GLN A 95 -9.64 -9.33 -11.56
C GLN A 95 -9.19 -10.32 -10.49
N LEU A 96 -9.12 -9.88 -9.23
CA LEU A 96 -8.71 -10.71 -8.10
C LEU A 96 -9.70 -11.86 -7.84
N ALA A 97 -11.01 -11.59 -7.96
CA ALA A 97 -12.04 -12.61 -7.79
C ALA A 97 -12.01 -13.71 -8.87
N GLN A 98 -11.54 -13.38 -10.07
CA GLN A 98 -11.46 -14.31 -11.20
C GLN A 98 -10.19 -15.15 -11.20
N ASP A 99 -9.16 -14.76 -10.46
CA ASP A 99 -7.89 -15.49 -10.41
C ASP A 99 -7.96 -16.68 -9.44
N PRO A 100 -7.93 -17.94 -9.94
CA PRO A 100 -8.02 -19.12 -9.08
C PRO A 100 -6.82 -19.26 -8.13
N LYS A 101 -5.66 -18.67 -8.45
CA LYS A 101 -4.46 -18.74 -7.60
C LYS A 101 -4.60 -17.91 -6.32
N LEU A 102 -5.52 -16.94 -6.31
CA LEU A 102 -5.73 -16.04 -5.18
C LEU A 102 -6.84 -16.52 -4.22
N LYS A 103 -7.56 -17.61 -4.56
CA LYS A 103 -8.68 -18.12 -3.75
C LYS A 103 -8.30 -18.45 -2.30
N GLY A 104 -7.06 -18.87 -2.05
CA GLY A 104 -6.52 -19.15 -0.71
C GLY A 104 -6.06 -17.91 0.08
N GLY A 105 -6.34 -16.72 -0.45
CA GLY A 105 -5.86 -15.43 0.03
C GLY A 105 -4.49 -15.05 -0.53
N TYR A 106 -4.15 -13.77 -0.40
CA TYR A 106 -2.95 -13.18 -1.02
C TYR A 106 -2.36 -12.08 -0.14
N ASN A 107 -1.07 -11.83 -0.30
CA ASN A 107 -0.42 -10.61 0.18
C ASN A 107 -0.51 -9.53 -0.89
N ALA A 108 -0.52 -8.26 -0.49
CA ALA A 108 -0.59 -7.12 -1.38
C ALA A 108 0.54 -6.14 -1.09
N MET A 109 1.12 -5.56 -2.13
CA MET A 109 2.16 -4.53 -2.04
C MET A 109 1.83 -3.37 -2.98
N GLY A 110 1.58 -2.19 -2.41
CA GLY A 110 1.26 -0.98 -3.15
C GLY A 110 2.40 0.02 -3.11
N PHE A 111 2.74 0.60 -4.25
CA PHE A 111 3.77 1.62 -4.37
C PHE A 111 3.14 2.99 -4.57
N SER A 112 3.57 3.99 -3.79
CA SER A 112 3.01 5.34 -3.81
C SER A 112 1.47 5.27 -3.76
N GLN A 113 0.74 5.89 -4.71
CA GLN A 113 -0.73 5.87 -4.70
C GLN A 113 -1.37 4.47 -4.68
N GLY A 114 -0.66 3.44 -5.18
CA GLY A 114 -1.10 2.05 -5.12
C GLY A 114 -1.30 1.53 -3.69
N GLY A 115 -0.64 2.13 -2.69
CA GLY A 115 -0.82 1.79 -1.28
C GLY A 115 -2.23 2.06 -0.77
N GLN A 116 -2.74 3.30 -0.93
CA GLN A 116 -4.12 3.62 -0.56
C GLN A 116 -5.16 2.96 -1.47
N PHE A 117 -4.81 2.61 -2.71
CA PHE A 117 -5.73 1.88 -3.60
C PHE A 117 -5.91 0.43 -3.14
N LEU A 118 -4.84 -0.27 -2.76
CA LEU A 118 -4.95 -1.61 -2.18
C LEU A 118 -5.61 -1.59 -0.80
N ARG A 119 -5.44 -0.53 -0.01
CA ARG A 119 -6.25 -0.33 1.21
C ARG A 119 -7.75 -0.25 0.90
N ALA A 120 -8.13 0.46 -0.16
CA ALA A 120 -9.51 0.51 -0.61
C ALA A 120 -10.03 -0.87 -1.08
N VAL A 121 -9.21 -1.67 -1.77
CA VAL A 121 -9.52 -3.07 -2.12
C VAL A 121 -9.80 -3.89 -0.85
N ALA A 122 -8.92 -3.82 0.15
CA ALA A 122 -9.10 -4.52 1.42
C ALA A 122 -10.42 -4.12 2.11
N GLN A 123 -10.77 -2.84 2.11
CA GLN A 123 -12.01 -2.34 2.72
C GLN A 123 -13.27 -2.76 1.93
N ARG A 124 -13.21 -2.75 0.59
CA ARG A 124 -14.39 -2.87 -0.29
C ARG A 124 -14.69 -4.28 -0.78
N CYS A 125 -13.69 -5.11 -1.03
CA CYS A 125 -13.87 -6.46 -1.55
C CYS A 125 -13.05 -7.49 -0.74
N PRO A 126 -13.62 -8.03 0.36
CA PRO A 126 -12.89 -8.92 1.28
C PRO A 126 -12.65 -10.33 0.72
N SER A 127 -13.06 -10.63 -0.51
CA SER A 127 -12.90 -11.95 -1.13
C SER A 127 -12.33 -11.82 -2.55
N PRO A 128 -11.21 -12.49 -2.89
CA PRO A 128 -10.38 -13.31 -2.00
C PRO A 128 -9.76 -12.51 -0.85
N GLN A 129 -9.41 -13.18 0.26
CA GLN A 129 -8.93 -12.52 1.47
C GLN A 129 -7.52 -11.94 1.26
N MET A 130 -7.38 -10.62 1.41
CA MET A 130 -6.07 -10.00 1.59
C MET A 130 -5.55 -10.33 3.00
N LYS A 131 -4.34 -10.89 3.10
CA LYS A 131 -3.70 -11.28 4.37
C LYS A 131 -2.83 -10.16 4.91
N THR A 132 -1.82 -9.77 4.14
CA THR A 132 -0.90 -8.67 4.49
C THR A 132 -1.02 -7.57 3.44
N LEU A 133 -1.12 -6.31 3.88
CA LEU A 133 -0.94 -5.13 3.04
C LEU A 133 0.41 -4.48 3.35
N ILE A 134 1.26 -4.30 2.35
CA ILE A 134 2.51 -3.55 2.42
C ILE A 134 2.34 -2.27 1.60
N SER A 135 2.31 -1.12 2.25
CA SER A 135 2.25 0.20 1.63
C SER A 135 3.65 0.80 1.59
N VAL A 136 4.19 0.99 0.39
CA VAL A 136 5.51 1.57 0.16
C VAL A 136 5.36 3.03 -0.24
N GLY A 137 5.46 3.94 0.73
CA GLY A 137 5.28 5.38 0.52
C GLY A 137 3.87 5.80 0.13
N GLY A 138 2.83 5.05 0.55
CA GLY A 138 1.44 5.33 0.16
C GLY A 138 0.77 6.41 1.02
N GLN A 139 0.01 7.31 0.39
CA GLN A 139 -0.50 8.54 1.01
C GLN A 139 -1.87 8.30 1.65
N HIS A 140 -1.89 7.65 2.80
CA HIS A 140 -3.13 7.18 3.44
C HIS A 140 -4.02 8.31 3.98
N GLN A 141 -3.46 9.51 4.21
CA GLN A 141 -4.19 10.73 4.57
C GLN A 141 -4.30 11.72 3.39
N GLY A 142 -3.94 11.31 2.18
CA GLY A 142 -3.94 12.17 1.01
C GLY A 142 -2.72 13.09 0.97
N VAL A 143 -2.76 14.07 0.06
CA VAL A 143 -1.69 15.06 -0.10
C VAL A 143 -2.27 16.47 -0.16
N TYR A 144 -1.46 17.43 0.26
CA TYR A 144 -1.71 18.87 0.14
C TYR A 144 -0.51 19.60 -0.45
N GLY A 145 0.16 18.98 -1.42
CA GLY A 145 1.25 19.57 -2.15
C GLY A 145 1.63 18.69 -3.35
N LEU A 146 2.17 19.34 -4.37
CA LEU A 146 2.88 18.66 -5.46
C LEU A 146 4.28 19.26 -5.62
N PRO A 147 5.14 19.17 -4.58
CA PRO A 147 6.53 19.51 -4.77
C PRO A 147 7.14 18.45 -5.68
N ARG A 148 7.59 18.86 -6.87
CA ARG A 148 8.47 18.05 -7.76
C ARG A 148 7.88 16.69 -8.14
N CYS A 149 6.87 16.71 -9.00
CA CYS A 149 6.48 15.49 -9.71
C CYS A 149 7.69 14.91 -10.48
N PRO A 150 7.90 13.58 -10.46
CA PRO A 150 8.96 12.93 -11.24
C PRO A 150 8.85 13.29 -12.73
N GLY A 151 9.94 13.77 -13.31
CA GLY A 151 9.94 14.35 -14.66
C GLY A 151 9.62 15.85 -14.65
N GLU A 152 10.43 16.63 -13.93
CA GLU A 152 10.30 18.08 -13.60
C GLU A 152 10.09 19.06 -14.80
N SER A 153 9.92 18.56 -16.02
CA SER A 153 9.57 19.31 -17.23
C SER A 153 8.27 18.82 -17.91
N SER A 154 7.45 18.01 -17.24
CA SER A 154 6.24 17.44 -17.82
C SER A 154 5.03 18.38 -17.73
N HIS A 155 4.49 18.76 -18.89
CA HIS A 155 3.23 19.52 -19.03
C HIS A 155 2.07 18.92 -18.23
N ILE A 156 2.07 17.60 -18.00
CA ILE A 156 1.04 16.89 -17.24
C ILE A 156 1.06 17.34 -15.77
N CYS A 157 2.23 17.49 -15.16
CA CYS A 157 2.34 17.83 -13.75
C CYS A 157 1.90 19.27 -13.47
N ASP A 158 2.24 20.20 -14.38
CA ASP A 158 1.74 21.57 -14.33
C ASP A 158 0.22 21.66 -14.49
N MET A 159 -0.35 20.84 -15.39
CA MET A 159 -1.79 20.75 -15.57
C MET A 159 -2.48 20.27 -14.29
N ILE A 160 -1.97 19.20 -13.66
CA ILE A 160 -2.49 18.66 -12.41
C ILE A 160 -2.45 19.73 -11.31
N ARG A 161 -1.30 20.38 -11.12
CA ARG A 161 -1.14 21.44 -10.13
C ARG A 161 -2.14 22.58 -10.33
N LYS A 162 -2.34 23.04 -11.57
CA LYS A 162 -3.33 24.08 -11.88
C LYS A 162 -4.76 23.60 -11.61
N ALA A 163 -5.10 22.37 -11.98
CA ALA A 163 -6.42 21.80 -11.76
C ALA A 163 -6.74 21.68 -10.26
N LEU A 164 -5.80 21.19 -9.45
CA LEU A 164 -5.97 21.07 -8.00
C LEU A 164 -6.13 22.45 -7.34
N ASN A 165 -5.29 23.43 -7.70
CA ASN A 165 -5.36 24.78 -7.13
C ASN A 165 -6.62 25.56 -7.50
N SER A 166 -7.24 25.26 -8.65
CA SER A 166 -8.40 26.01 -9.16
C SER A 166 -9.75 25.34 -8.88
N GLY A 167 -9.78 24.03 -8.66
CA GLY A 167 -11.04 23.31 -8.53
C GLY A 167 -10.92 21.81 -8.26
N ALA A 168 -10.01 21.39 -7.37
CA ALA A 168 -9.82 19.98 -7.00
C ALA A 168 -11.14 19.25 -6.70
N TYR A 169 -12.09 19.93 -6.05
CA TYR A 169 -13.35 19.37 -5.55
C TYR A 169 -14.54 19.57 -6.50
N THR A 170 -14.31 19.98 -7.74
CA THR A 170 -15.37 19.98 -8.76
C THR A 170 -15.64 18.56 -9.27
N ASP A 171 -16.91 18.25 -9.59
CA ASP A 171 -17.29 16.91 -10.07
C ASP A 171 -16.49 16.47 -11.30
N MET A 172 -16.16 17.39 -12.20
CA MET A 172 -15.39 17.11 -13.40
C MET A 172 -13.95 16.69 -13.06
N VAL A 173 -13.27 17.44 -12.20
CA VAL A 173 -11.89 17.15 -11.78
C VAL A 173 -11.86 15.88 -10.92
N GLN A 174 -12.78 15.74 -9.96
CA GLN A 174 -12.86 14.53 -9.14
C GLN A 174 -13.06 13.27 -9.98
N LYS A 175 -13.86 13.27 -11.06
CA LYS A 175 -14.09 12.06 -11.88
C LYS A 175 -13.00 11.73 -12.89
N HIS A 176 -12.17 12.69 -13.28
CA HIS A 176 -11.20 12.52 -14.38
C HIS A 176 -9.75 12.71 -13.95
N LEU A 177 -9.49 13.02 -12.67
CA LEU A 177 -8.14 13.19 -12.17
C LEU A 177 -7.93 12.41 -10.87
N VAL A 178 -7.11 11.38 -10.95
CA VAL A 178 -6.76 10.47 -9.85
C VAL A 178 -6.22 11.25 -8.66
N GLN A 179 -5.32 12.20 -8.89
CA GLN A 179 -4.66 12.99 -7.85
C GLN A 179 -5.67 13.84 -7.07
N ALA A 180 -6.75 14.30 -7.71
CA ALA A 180 -7.79 15.06 -7.03
C ALA A 180 -8.59 14.20 -6.05
N GLN A 181 -8.74 12.91 -6.32
CA GLN A 181 -9.56 12.01 -5.49
C GLN A 181 -8.91 11.72 -4.13
N TYR A 182 -7.61 11.95 -3.98
CA TYR A 182 -6.87 11.94 -2.71
C TYR A 182 -6.19 13.27 -2.37
N TRP A 183 -6.61 14.37 -3.00
CA TRP A 183 -6.26 15.71 -2.56
C TRP A 183 -7.02 16.04 -1.27
N HIS A 184 -6.28 16.39 -0.23
CA HIS A 184 -6.82 16.68 1.09
C HIS A 184 -6.40 18.08 1.49
N ASP A 185 -7.30 19.05 1.33
CA ASP A 185 -7.07 20.44 1.72
C ASP A 185 -7.36 20.64 3.22
N PRO A 186 -6.34 20.77 4.08
CA PRO A 186 -6.54 20.95 5.51
C PRO A 186 -7.09 22.36 5.84
N LEU A 187 -6.99 23.32 4.91
CA LEU A 187 -7.52 24.67 5.12
C LEU A 187 -9.04 24.74 4.87
N ASN A 188 -9.59 23.77 4.13
CA ASN A 188 -11.01 23.67 3.86
C ASN A 188 -11.50 22.21 3.94
N ASP A 189 -11.30 21.63 5.13
CA ASP A 189 -11.63 20.24 5.44
C ASP A 189 -13.11 19.89 5.16
N ASP A 190 -14.05 20.80 5.45
CA ASP A 190 -15.48 20.59 5.15
C ASP A 190 -15.74 20.38 3.64
N LEU A 191 -15.04 21.12 2.78
CA LEU A 191 -15.15 20.97 1.33
C LEU A 191 -14.56 19.62 0.89
N TYR A 192 -13.40 19.23 1.45
CA TYR A 192 -12.78 17.92 1.23
C TYR A 192 -13.75 16.78 1.59
N LYS A 193 -14.26 16.77 2.83
CA LYS A 193 -15.16 15.72 3.33
C LYS A 193 -16.41 15.61 2.47
N LYS A 194 -16.96 16.74 2.04
CA LYS A 194 -18.18 16.78 1.24
C LYS A 194 -17.97 16.29 -0.20
N HIS A 195 -16.85 16.62 -0.84
CA HIS A 195 -16.68 16.46 -2.29
C HIS A 195 -15.64 15.42 -2.74
N SER A 196 -14.72 14.97 -1.87
CA SER A 196 -13.77 13.91 -2.24
C SER A 196 -14.52 12.61 -2.54
N LEU A 197 -14.36 12.08 -3.76
CA LEU A 197 -15.07 10.88 -4.22
C LEU A 197 -14.42 9.57 -3.76
N PHE A 198 -13.17 9.62 -3.26
CA PHE A 198 -12.41 8.42 -2.89
C PHE A 198 -11.89 8.51 -1.45
N LEU A 199 -10.95 9.42 -1.18
CA LEU A 199 -10.23 9.40 0.09
C LEU A 199 -11.16 9.64 1.29
N ALA A 200 -12.07 10.61 1.20
CA ALA A 200 -13.04 10.86 2.26
C ALA A 200 -13.99 9.68 2.52
N ASP A 201 -14.24 8.84 1.50
CA ASP A 201 -15.03 7.62 1.66
C ASP A 201 -14.26 6.54 2.42
N ILE A 202 -13.05 6.19 1.95
CA ILE A 202 -12.25 5.12 2.57
C ILE A 202 -11.66 5.52 3.94
N ASN A 203 -11.69 6.81 4.27
CA ASN A 203 -11.31 7.34 5.58
C ASN A 203 -12.51 7.62 6.50
N GLN A 204 -13.74 7.23 6.10
CA GLN A 204 -14.93 7.30 6.95
C GLN A 204 -15.32 8.74 7.35
N GLU A 205 -14.94 9.74 6.57
CA GLU A 205 -15.04 11.16 6.94
C GLU A 205 -16.49 11.68 6.99
N ARG A 206 -17.38 11.02 6.25
CA ARG A 206 -18.80 11.38 6.18
C ARG A 206 -19.66 10.51 7.08
N VAL A 207 -19.46 9.19 6.99
CA VAL A 207 -20.23 8.17 7.70
C VAL A 207 -19.30 7.00 7.99
N VAL A 208 -19.44 6.42 9.18
CA VAL A 208 -18.74 5.18 9.54
C VAL A 208 -19.37 4.00 8.81
N ASN A 209 -18.66 3.47 7.82
CA ASN A 209 -18.96 2.20 7.18
C ASN A 209 -18.36 1.04 7.99
N GLU A 210 -19.19 0.34 8.77
CA GLU A 210 -18.75 -0.78 9.61
C GLU A 210 -18.17 -1.96 8.80
N THR A 211 -18.59 -2.15 7.55
CA THR A 211 -18.03 -3.18 6.67
C THR A 211 -16.57 -2.87 6.34
N TYR A 212 -16.24 -1.60 6.05
CA TYR A 212 -14.85 -1.20 5.76
C TYR A 212 -13.95 -1.44 6.96
N LYS A 213 -14.41 -1.06 8.15
CA LYS A 213 -13.70 -1.30 9.41
C LYS A 213 -13.47 -2.80 9.63
N LYS A 214 -14.54 -3.61 9.54
CA LYS A 214 -14.47 -5.06 9.72
C LYS A 214 -13.52 -5.72 8.72
N ASN A 215 -13.51 -5.27 7.46
CA ASN A 215 -12.67 -5.87 6.43
C ASN A 215 -11.19 -5.49 6.60
N LEU A 216 -10.91 -4.23 6.96
CA LEU A 216 -9.53 -3.81 7.25
C LEU A 216 -8.95 -4.54 8.46
N GLN A 217 -9.78 -4.80 9.49
CA GLN A 217 -9.40 -5.59 10.67
C GLN A 217 -9.15 -7.09 10.37
N GLN A 218 -9.50 -7.58 9.18
CA GLN A 218 -9.18 -8.96 8.77
C GLN A 218 -7.76 -9.09 8.21
N LEU A 219 -7.06 -7.99 7.96
CA LEU A 219 -5.63 -8.04 7.65
C LEU A 219 -4.88 -8.62 8.85
N GLU A 220 -4.02 -9.60 8.58
CA GLU A 220 -3.07 -10.11 9.57
C GLU A 220 -2.03 -9.04 9.91
N LYS A 221 -1.62 -8.25 8.90
CA LYS A 221 -0.63 -7.18 9.01
C LYS A 221 -0.93 -6.05 8.04
N PHE A 222 -0.74 -4.83 8.50
CA PHE A 222 -0.68 -3.64 7.68
C PHE A 222 0.67 -2.96 7.90
N VAL A 223 1.57 -3.07 6.93
CA VAL A 223 2.94 -2.54 6.97
C VAL A 223 2.97 -1.23 6.19
N MET A 224 3.44 -0.16 6.82
CA MET A 224 3.63 1.14 6.18
C MET A 224 5.12 1.48 6.17
N VAL A 225 5.66 1.75 4.99
CA VAL A 225 7.05 2.16 4.80
C VAL A 225 7.08 3.65 4.50
N LYS A 226 7.78 4.40 5.35
CA LYS A 226 8.02 5.84 5.20
C LYS A 226 9.41 6.10 4.63
N PHE A 227 9.52 6.95 3.61
CA PHE A 227 10.78 7.49 3.12
C PHE A 227 11.10 8.79 3.87
N LEU A 228 12.15 8.77 4.70
CA LEU A 228 12.48 9.90 5.57
C LEU A 228 12.90 11.19 4.82
N GLN A 229 13.28 11.05 3.56
CA GLN A 229 13.73 12.15 2.70
C GLN A 229 12.87 12.24 1.43
N ASP A 230 11.59 11.84 1.53
CA ASP A 230 10.65 11.99 0.42
C ASP A 230 10.46 13.47 0.08
N SER A 231 10.58 13.80 -1.20
CA SER A 231 10.40 15.15 -1.73
C SER A 231 9.18 15.27 -2.64
N VAL A 232 8.42 14.19 -2.82
CA VAL A 232 7.27 14.06 -3.72
C VAL A 232 5.97 14.08 -2.91
N VAL A 233 5.90 13.33 -1.82
CA VAL A 233 4.73 13.26 -0.93
C VAL A 233 4.75 14.44 0.04
N ASP A 234 3.71 15.25 0.01
CA ASP A 234 3.54 16.39 0.91
C ASP A 234 2.15 16.38 1.57
N PRO A 235 2.06 16.17 2.90
CA PRO A 235 3.16 15.94 3.84
C PRO A 235 3.67 14.48 3.82
N VAL A 236 4.97 14.27 4.04
CA VAL A 236 5.60 12.93 4.15
C VAL A 236 4.97 12.07 5.26
N ASP A 237 4.41 12.69 6.29
CA ASP A 237 3.67 11.98 7.34
C ASP A 237 2.42 11.25 6.82
N SER A 238 1.91 11.57 5.62
CA SER A 238 0.81 10.82 5.01
C SER A 238 1.18 9.35 4.70
N GLU A 239 2.48 9.03 4.63
CA GLU A 239 2.99 7.66 4.41
C GLU A 239 2.76 6.72 5.60
N VAL A 240 2.56 7.29 6.80
CA VAL A 240 2.23 6.56 8.02
C VAL A 240 1.00 7.20 8.63
N SER A 241 -0.13 6.50 8.66
CA SER A 241 -1.34 7.07 9.26
C SER A 241 -1.03 7.55 10.68
N VAL A 242 -1.27 8.83 10.97
CA VAL A 242 -0.91 9.49 12.25
C VAL A 242 -1.57 8.81 13.47
N LEU A 243 -2.59 7.97 13.23
CA LEU A 243 -3.25 7.15 14.25
C LEU A 243 -2.60 5.77 14.51
N GLU A 244 -1.72 5.29 13.63
CA GLU A 244 -1.14 3.93 13.68
C GLU A 244 0.36 3.91 14.05
N THR A 245 0.88 4.96 14.68
CA THR A 245 2.25 4.94 15.26
C THR A 245 2.39 3.93 16.42
N LEU A 246 1.32 3.22 16.79
CA LEU A 246 1.38 2.00 17.60
C LEU A 246 1.13 0.77 16.70
N ILE A 247 2.21 0.15 16.19
CA ILE A 247 2.43 -1.29 15.96
C ILE A 247 3.63 -1.36 15.00
N LEU A 248 4.84 -1.24 15.55
CA LEU A 248 6.05 -1.63 14.84
C LEU A 248 6.80 -2.66 15.69
N SER A 249 6.47 -3.92 15.45
CA SER A 249 7.28 -5.07 15.83
C SER A 249 7.06 -6.12 14.75
N ILE A 250 7.92 -6.12 13.73
CA ILE A 250 8.44 -7.26 12.93
C ILE A 250 9.36 -6.63 11.89
N GLY A 251 10.60 -6.38 12.28
CA GLY A 251 11.63 -5.80 11.41
C GLY A 251 12.85 -6.68 11.42
N TYR A 252 12.95 -7.62 10.47
CA TYR A 252 14.24 -8.21 10.09
C TYR A 252 14.23 -8.72 8.64
N LEU A 253 13.13 -9.34 8.16
CA LEU A 253 13.07 -9.84 6.78
C LEU A 253 12.70 -8.77 5.74
N ILE A 254 11.80 -7.84 6.08
CA ILE A 254 11.42 -6.72 5.19
C ILE A 254 12.57 -5.71 5.06
N ILE A 255 13.32 -5.47 6.14
CA ILE A 255 14.45 -4.55 6.13
C ILE A 255 15.52 -5.02 5.13
N SER A 256 15.85 -6.32 5.09
CA SER A 256 16.87 -6.87 4.18
C SER A 256 16.48 -6.70 2.70
N LEU A 257 15.23 -6.99 2.33
CA LEU A 257 14.71 -6.80 0.97
C LEU A 257 14.62 -5.31 0.60
N MET A 258 14.18 -4.46 1.52
CA MET A 258 14.08 -3.01 1.26
C MET A 258 15.43 -2.31 1.19
N THR A 259 16.43 -2.73 1.97
CA THR A 259 17.80 -2.20 1.84
C THR A 259 18.42 -2.51 0.49
N HIS A 260 18.09 -3.64 -0.15
CA HIS A 260 18.53 -3.96 -1.51
C HIS A 260 17.71 -3.23 -2.60
N LEU A 261 16.41 -3.05 -2.40
CA LEU A 261 15.55 -2.24 -3.29
C LEU A 261 16.03 -0.79 -3.39
N ILE A 262 16.35 -0.16 -2.25
CA ILE A 262 16.74 1.26 -2.20
C ILE A 262 18.09 1.50 -2.89
N SER A 263 19.04 0.55 -2.80
CA SER A 263 20.35 0.67 -3.47
C SER A 263 20.28 0.59 -5.00
N HIS A 264 19.21 0.04 -5.58
CA HIS A 264 19.07 -0.09 -7.04
C HIS A 264 18.21 1.00 -7.70
N LEU A 265 17.37 1.72 -6.95
CA LEU A 265 16.58 2.83 -7.49
C LEU A 265 17.32 4.18 -7.53
N TYR A 266 18.50 4.28 -6.90
CA TYR A 266 19.30 5.51 -6.80
C TYR A 266 20.69 5.42 -7.47
N LEU A 267 20.92 4.42 -8.33
CA LEU A 267 22.11 4.31 -9.19
C LEU A 267 21.73 4.21 -10.67
#